data_AF-A0A317RDC4-F1
#
_entry.id   AF-A0A317RDC4-F1
#
_cell.length_a   1.000
_cell.length_b   1.000
_cell.length_c   1.000
_cell.angle_alpha   90.00
_cell.angle_beta   90.00
_cell.angle_gamma   90.00
#
_symmetry.space_group_name_H-M   'P 1'
#
loop_
_entity.id
_entity.type
_entity.pdbx_description
1 polymer ?
#
loop_
_entity_poly.entity_id
_entity_poly.type
_entity_poly.pdbx_seq_one_letter_code
_entity_poly.pdbx_strand_id
1 'polypeptide(L)'
;MTRSRAEGGDAPDWADAPQGWDWLAQDADGKWYWYRTEPQLFWAGGLWRSNSRNQQYAGQGAPSEGWADSLRVRPGGGSGG
;
A
#
# COMPACT_ATOMS: atom_id res chain seq x y z
N MET A 1 -8.23 -7.88 26.02
CA MET A 1 -7.68 -6.60 25.54
C MET A 1 -7.92 -6.58 24.04
N THR A 2 -9.03 -5.98 23.60
CA THR A 2 -9.51 -6.08 22.21
C THR A 2 -9.06 -4.86 21.41
N ARG A 3 -8.33 -5.08 20.31
CA ARG A 3 -8.15 -4.16 19.18
C ARG A 3 -7.97 -5.07 17.94
N SER A 4 -9.02 -5.61 17.32
CA SER A 4 -9.96 -4.98 16.38
C SER A 4 -9.32 -3.97 15.41
N ARG A 5 -8.98 -4.51 14.23
CA ARG A 5 -9.03 -3.94 12.87
C ARG A 5 -8.02 -2.85 12.49
N ALA A 6 -7.19 -3.16 11.50
CA ALA A 6 -6.29 -2.26 10.78
C ALA A 6 -7.04 -1.21 9.92
N GLU A 7 -7.94 -0.44 10.53
CA GLU A 7 -8.70 0.62 9.87
C GLU A 7 -8.29 1.98 10.42
N GLY A 8 -7.67 2.79 9.56
CA GLY A 8 -7.94 4.22 9.55
C GLY A 8 -7.18 5.11 10.52
N GLY A 9 -5.87 4.92 10.69
CA GLY A 9 -5.01 5.91 11.35
C GLY A 9 -3.89 6.50 10.49
N ASP A 10 -3.38 5.78 9.49
CA ASP A 10 -2.06 6.10 8.90
C ASP A 10 -1.90 5.72 7.41
N ALA A 11 -2.96 5.23 6.76
CA ALA A 11 -2.88 4.96 5.33
C ALA A 11 -3.14 6.25 4.55
N PRO A 12 -2.34 6.56 3.51
CA PRO A 12 -2.57 7.72 2.64
C PRO A 12 -3.96 7.72 2.01
N ASP A 13 -4.52 8.91 1.77
CA ASP A 13 -5.80 9.07 1.10
C ASP A 13 -5.65 8.84 -0.41
N TRP A 14 -6.62 8.15 -1.03
CA TRP A 14 -6.65 7.93 -2.48
C TRP A 14 -6.90 9.21 -3.28
N ALA A 15 -7.29 10.31 -2.63
CA ALA A 15 -7.30 11.65 -3.21
C ALA A 15 -5.90 12.15 -3.56
N ASP A 16 -4.86 11.71 -2.82
CA ASP A 16 -3.46 12.07 -3.06
C ASP A 16 -2.77 11.15 -4.09
N ALA A 17 -3.40 10.02 -4.41
CA ALA A 17 -2.89 9.08 -5.41
C ALA A 17 -2.96 9.70 -6.82
N PRO A 18 -1.84 9.74 -7.57
CA PRO A 18 -1.88 10.22 -8.95
C PRO A 18 -2.75 9.32 -9.83
N GLN A 19 -3.23 9.86 -10.95
CA GLN A 19 -4.03 9.08 -11.90
C GLN A 19 -3.24 7.88 -12.44
N GLY A 20 -3.88 6.70 -12.49
CA GLY A 20 -3.28 5.44 -12.96
C GLY A 20 -2.39 4.74 -11.92
N TRP A 21 -2.47 5.14 -10.65
CA TRP A 21 -1.83 4.48 -9.52
C TRP A 21 -2.90 3.81 -8.67
N ASP A 22 -3.25 2.58 -9.04
CA ASP A 22 -4.43 1.89 -8.51
C ASP A 22 -4.12 0.93 -7.35
N TRP A 23 -2.88 0.94 -6.85
CA TRP A 23 -2.43 0.05 -5.78
C TRP A 23 -1.70 0.83 -4.69
N LEU A 24 -1.86 0.42 -3.44
CA LEU A 24 -1.23 1.01 -2.25
C LEU A 24 -0.77 -0.10 -1.33
N ALA A 25 0.46 -0.03 -0.84
CA ALA A 25 0.93 -0.95 0.18
C ALA A 25 1.91 -0.28 1.14
N GLN A 26 2.01 -0.85 2.33
CA GLN A 26 2.97 -0.47 3.35
C GLN A 26 4.11 -1.47 3.40
N ASP A 27 5.33 -0.98 3.44
CA ASP A 27 6.52 -1.77 3.76
C ASP A 27 6.62 -2.01 5.27
N ALA A 28 7.47 -2.95 5.68
CA ALA A 28 7.67 -3.32 7.09
C ALA A 28 8.19 -2.16 7.95
N ASP A 29 8.83 -1.16 7.34
CA ASP A 29 9.32 0.05 8.01
C ASP A 29 8.25 1.14 8.19
N GLY A 30 7.02 0.86 7.79
CA GLY A 30 5.88 1.76 7.91
C GLY A 30 5.71 2.75 6.74
N LYS A 31 6.62 2.74 5.75
CA LYS A 31 6.47 3.58 4.55
C LYS A 31 5.38 3.06 3.64
N TRP A 32 4.59 3.98 3.11
CA TRP A 32 3.56 3.70 2.13
C TRP A 32 4.03 4.08 0.74
N TYR A 33 3.63 3.27 -0.24
CA TYR A 33 3.89 3.52 -1.65
C TYR A 33 2.63 3.28 -2.49
N TRP A 34 2.40 4.19 -3.43
CA TRP A 34 1.50 3.97 -4.54
C TRP A 34 2.19 3.08 -5.58
N TYR A 35 1.41 2.25 -6.29
CA TYR A 35 1.86 1.50 -7.45
C TYR A 35 0.89 1.60 -8.63
N ARG A 36 1.46 1.66 -9.85
CA ARG A 36 0.68 1.62 -11.11
C ARG A 36 0.22 0.22 -11.50
N THR A 37 1.00 -0.77 -11.10
CA THR A 37 0.75 -2.19 -11.34
C THR A 37 0.81 -2.91 -10.02
N GLU A 38 0.12 -4.03 -9.91
CA GLU A 38 0.16 -4.87 -8.71
C GLU A 38 1.62 -5.17 -8.30
N PRO A 39 2.05 -4.77 -7.09
CA PRO A 39 3.38 -5.07 -6.60
C PRO A 39 3.50 -6.52 -6.13
N GLN A 40 4.71 -7.05 -6.14
CA GLN A 40 5.01 -8.38 -5.62
C GLN A 40 5.50 -8.30 -4.18
N LEU A 41 4.95 -9.17 -3.34
CA LEU A 41 5.37 -9.29 -1.95
C LEU A 41 6.79 -9.84 -1.84
N PHE A 42 7.68 -9.11 -1.16
CA PHE A 42 9.07 -9.53 -0.93
C PHE A 42 9.37 -9.63 0.57
N TRP A 43 8.98 -10.77 1.15
CA TRP A 43 9.12 -11.08 2.59
C TRP A 43 10.54 -10.89 3.14
N ALA A 44 11.56 -11.39 2.44
CA ALA A 44 12.94 -11.34 2.91
C ALA A 44 13.48 -9.90 3.04
N GLY A 45 12.91 -8.96 2.28
CA GLY A 45 13.29 -7.54 2.34
C GLY A 45 12.31 -6.66 3.12
N GLY A 46 11.22 -7.23 3.64
CA GLY A 46 10.21 -6.47 4.38
C GLY A 46 9.52 -5.39 3.54
N LEU A 47 9.26 -5.63 2.25
CA LEU A 47 8.68 -4.61 1.37
C LEU A 47 7.87 -5.17 0.21
N TRP A 48 7.11 -4.30 -0.45
CA TRP A 48 6.40 -4.56 -1.69
C TRP A 48 7.20 -4.05 -2.90
N ARG A 49 7.55 -4.94 -3.83
CA ARG A 49 8.37 -4.59 -5.01
C ARG A 49 7.55 -4.32 -6.26
N SER A 50 7.95 -3.27 -6.97
CA SER A 50 7.65 -3.07 -8.38
C SER A 50 8.85 -2.43 -9.07
N ASN A 51 8.78 -2.28 -10.39
CA ASN A 51 9.75 -1.45 -11.10
C ASN A 51 9.67 -0.01 -10.56
N SER A 52 10.81 0.68 -10.40
CA SER A 52 10.86 2.03 -9.81
C SER A 52 9.96 3.05 -10.52
N ARG A 53 9.70 2.89 -11.83
CA ARG A 53 8.75 3.74 -12.59
C ARG A 53 7.27 3.53 -12.21
N ASN A 54 6.97 2.41 -11.55
CA ASN A 54 5.65 2.02 -11.09
C ASN A 54 5.55 2.06 -9.56
N GLN A 55 6.49 2.69 -8.87
CA GLN A 55 6.48 2.86 -7.41
C GLN A 55 6.69 4.34 -7.06
N GLN A 56 5.85 4.89 -6.18
CA GLN A 56 5.96 6.27 -5.73
C GLN A 56 5.64 6.36 -4.24
N TYR A 57 6.49 7.07 -3.49
CA TYR A 57 6.27 7.28 -2.06
C TYR A 57 4.98 8.05 -1.81
N ALA A 58 4.16 7.52 -0.91
CA ALA A 58 2.83 8.03 -0.58
C ALA A 58 2.79 8.69 0.80
N GLY A 59 3.62 8.22 1.75
CA GLY A 59 3.65 8.76 3.10
C GLY A 59 4.39 7.84 4.09
N GLN A 60 4.59 8.34 5.30
CA GLN A 60 5.16 7.56 6.41
C GLN A 60 4.07 7.30 7.42
N GLY A 61 3.95 6.05 7.84
CA GLY A 61 3.14 5.68 8.98
C GLY A 61 3.83 4.83 10.01
N ALA A 62 3.07 4.42 11.02
CA ALA A 62 3.55 3.46 12.00
C ALA A 62 3.85 2.10 11.34
N PRO A 63 4.99 1.46 11.64
CA PRO A 63 5.26 0.08 11.23
C PRO A 63 4.16 -0.86 11.68
N SER A 64 3.69 -1.73 10.78
CA SER A 64 2.65 -2.73 11.04
C SER A 64 3.24 -4.13 11.02
N GLU A 65 2.94 -4.96 12.02
CA GLU A 65 3.31 -6.39 12.01
C GLU A 65 2.65 -7.16 10.85
N GLY A 66 1.49 -6.67 10.37
CA GLY A 66 0.75 -7.21 9.22
C GLY A 66 0.98 -6.44 7.91
N TRP A 67 2.13 -5.79 7.75
CA TRP A 67 2.47 -5.02 6.53
C TRP A 67 2.33 -5.85 5.23
N ALA A 68 2.56 -7.15 5.30
CA ALA A 68 2.44 -8.07 4.17
C ALA A 68 1.00 -8.33 3.71
N ASP A 69 0.00 -7.91 4.50
CA ASP A 69 -1.42 -7.93 4.15
C ASP A 69 -1.96 -6.51 3.87
N SER A 70 -1.07 -5.51 3.78
CA SER A 70 -1.45 -4.10 3.63
C SER A 70 -1.82 -3.69 2.19
N LEU A 71 -1.64 -4.59 1.21
CA LEU A 71 -1.92 -4.29 -0.19
C LEU A 71 -3.41 -3.98 -0.39
N ARG A 72 -3.68 -2.80 -0.95
CA ARG A 72 -5.00 -2.26 -1.21
C ARG A 72 -5.10 -1.84 -2.67
N VAL A 73 -6.28 -2.05 -3.25
CA VAL A 73 -6.65 -1.57 -4.59
C VAL A 73 -7.49 -0.30 -4.44
N ARG A 74 -7.29 0.66 -5.35
CA ARG A 74 -8.05 1.90 -5.39
C ARG A 74 -9.55 1.59 -5.52
N PRO A 75 -10.40 2.09 -4.60
CA PRO A 75 -11.83 1.91 -4.70
C PRO A 75 -12.35 2.53 -6.00
N GLY A 76 -13.13 1.77 -6.78
CA GLY A 76 -13.68 2.23 -8.06
C GLY A 76 -12.74 2.11 -9.26
N GLY A 77 -11.49 1.66 -9.07
CA GLY A 77 -10.55 1.32 -10.15
C GLY A 77 -10.67 -0.12 -10.66
N GLY A 78 -11.57 -0.91 -10.05
CA GLY A 78 -11.88 -2.25 -10.52
C GLY A 78 -12.70 -2.19 -11.80
N SER A 79 -12.05 -2.45 -12.93
CA SER A 79 -12.71 -3.00 -14.10
C SER A 79 -13.56 -4.19 -13.65
N GLY A 80 -14.88 -4.02 -13.68
CA GLY A 80 -15.74 -5.16 -13.92
C GLY A 80 -15.37 -5.75 -15.28
N GLY A 81 -15.06 -7.04 -15.32
CA GLY A 81 -14.67 -7.77 -16.52
C GLY A 81 -14.03 -9.09 -16.19
#